data_AF-A0A2G5UZ72-F1
#
_entry.id   AF-A0A2G5UZ72-F1
#
_cell.length_a   1.000
_cell.length_b   1.000
_cell.length_c   1.000
_cell.angle_alpha   90.00
_cell.angle_beta   90.00
_cell.angle_gamma   90.00
#
_symmetry.space_group_name_H-M   'P 1'
#
loop_
_entity.id
_entity.type
_entity.pdbx_description
1 polymer ?
#
loop_
_entity_poly.entity_id
_entity_poly.type
_entity_poly.pdbx_seq_one_letter_code
_entity_poly.pdbx_strand_id
1 'polypeptide(L)'
;MVLKKKFRVSGGNLNFEEQKFQVERELCGDVLQMMGRAGRPQFDDSAVAVIYVQDSKKTFYKKFLYEPFPVESSLLPVLPNHVNAEISAGTIDSKQGIVEYLSGTYLYRRLFANPNYYGLDEDSEESMLKFISQIVDGSVSELLESECIHVDSENDVIGPTAFGRIASVYYLQHETIRFLVKTLHSGCTVEQMLKALTDVPEYAEIPVRHNEDLINTELQKKLRIRFSTSVMGTSACKAHLLFQAHFMRTLLPTDYRTDLKSVLDQCIRILQAMREMARLKNWLSATMNIVLLQQMCHSARWHDDHPLLCLPHLTYEDARSLGDHLTIPQLQNLLEIEKSTSSEDVKLQKRAFKMFRECTRLDETQMKEVLKALCHWPIVNVRTMQFVDSEGGILDLEEEREVKVQAGDVYKLRIVMERVGPAKNNSQMHLPQWPKPKQAGWIIIVGREFNDQILNTTTVVGSHSTRSTAKLDIRIPAAKGKHSLSVYILSDCYLGIDQEYTLRLDVS
;
A
#
# COMPACT_ATOMS: atom_id res chain seq x y z
N MET A 1 26.78 29.59 -0.72
CA MET A 1 26.31 28.20 -0.48
C MET A 1 27.14 27.29 -1.37
N VAL A 2 28.05 26.49 -0.79
CA VAL A 2 28.96 25.61 -1.55
C VAL A 2 28.32 24.22 -1.62
N LEU A 3 28.15 23.67 -2.82
CA LEU A 3 27.68 22.29 -3.00
C LEU A 3 28.70 21.48 -3.80
N LYS A 4 29.21 20.43 -3.16
CA LYS A 4 29.78 19.25 -3.83
C LYS A 4 28.77 18.12 -3.64
N LYS A 5 28.08 17.71 -4.71
CA LYS A 5 27.28 16.48 -4.74
C LYS A 5 27.80 15.60 -5.89
N LYS A 6 28.11 14.34 -5.59
CA LYS A 6 28.34 13.27 -6.58
C LYS A 6 27.19 12.27 -6.42
N PHE A 7 26.51 11.96 -7.51
CA PHE A 7 25.48 10.92 -7.56
C PHE A 7 25.89 9.83 -8.55
N ARG A 8 25.46 8.60 -8.27
CA ARG A 8 25.57 7.43 -9.14
C ARG A 8 24.14 7.01 -9.50
N VAL A 9 23.90 6.76 -10.79
CA VAL A 9 22.61 6.28 -11.31
C VAL A 9 22.60 4.76 -11.30
N SER A 10 21.48 4.15 -10.93
CA SER A 10 21.25 2.70 -10.96
C SER A 10 19.97 2.38 -11.76
N GLY A 11 20.15 1.79 -12.95
CA GLY A 11 19.19 0.89 -13.62
C GLY A 11 18.11 1.50 -14.53
N GLY A 12 18.08 1.04 -15.79
CA GLY A 12 17.01 1.25 -16.79
C GLY A 12 17.58 1.41 -18.21
N ASN A 13 17.00 0.75 -19.23
CA ASN A 13 17.47 0.61 -20.63
C ASN A 13 17.63 1.94 -21.44
N LEU A 14 18.43 2.87 -20.94
CA LEU A 14 18.87 4.09 -21.63
C LEU A 14 20.39 4.06 -21.68
N ASN A 15 20.98 4.54 -22.77
CA ASN A 15 22.42 4.59 -22.92
C ASN A 15 23.04 5.44 -21.79
N PHE A 16 24.25 5.09 -21.36
CA PHE A 16 24.93 5.74 -20.22
C PHE A 16 25.10 7.27 -20.38
N GLU A 17 25.06 7.77 -21.61
CA GLU A 17 25.08 9.20 -21.93
C GLU A 17 23.71 9.88 -21.78
N GLU A 18 22.61 9.20 -22.11
CA GLU A 18 21.24 9.70 -21.93
C GLU A 18 20.91 9.85 -20.43
N GLN A 19 21.35 8.89 -19.61
CA GLN A 19 21.20 8.94 -18.16
C GLN A 19 22.00 10.09 -17.52
N LYS A 20 23.18 10.45 -18.06
CA LYS A 20 23.93 11.63 -17.62
C LYS A 20 23.19 12.92 -17.96
N PHE A 21 22.64 13.02 -19.17
CA PHE A 21 21.89 14.19 -19.61
C PHE A 21 20.61 14.40 -18.81
N GLN A 22 19.93 13.32 -18.41
CA GLN A 22 18.71 13.39 -17.61
C GLN A 22 18.97 13.89 -16.18
N VAL A 23 20.02 13.38 -15.52
CA VAL A 23 20.48 13.91 -14.22
C VAL A 23 20.90 15.38 -14.34
N GLU A 24 21.53 15.78 -15.45
CA GLU A 24 21.93 17.17 -15.69
C GLU A 24 20.73 18.12 -15.91
N ARG A 25 19.61 17.64 -16.46
CA ARG A 25 18.36 18.40 -16.59
C ARG A 25 17.64 18.59 -15.27
N GLU A 26 17.60 17.57 -14.42
CA GLU A 26 17.00 17.68 -13.07
C GLU A 26 17.73 18.72 -12.21
N LEU A 27 19.06 18.82 -12.33
CA LEU A 27 19.86 19.81 -11.62
C LEU A 27 19.60 21.26 -12.07
N CYS A 28 19.11 21.48 -13.29
CA CYS A 28 18.91 22.82 -13.84
C CYS A 28 17.80 23.60 -13.12
N GLY A 29 16.67 22.93 -12.85
CA GLY A 29 15.56 23.50 -12.06
C GLY A 29 15.99 23.79 -10.62
N ASP A 30 16.69 22.86 -9.99
CA ASP A 30 17.24 23.02 -8.63
C ASP A 30 18.20 24.22 -8.54
N VAL A 31 19.09 24.39 -9.53
CA VAL A 31 20.03 25.51 -9.58
C VAL A 31 19.30 26.84 -9.73
N LEU A 32 18.28 26.92 -10.60
CA LEU A 32 17.43 28.12 -10.70
C LEU A 32 16.71 28.41 -9.38
N GLN A 33 16.19 27.37 -8.71
CA GLN A 33 15.53 27.53 -7.41
C GLN A 33 16.49 28.00 -6.32
N MET A 34 17.74 27.51 -6.33
CA MET A 34 18.78 27.97 -5.41
C MET A 34 19.19 29.42 -5.68
N MET A 35 19.34 29.81 -6.95
CA MET A 35 19.62 31.18 -7.34
C MET A 35 18.47 32.14 -7.01
N GLY A 36 17.23 31.70 -7.18
CA GLY A 36 16.04 32.48 -6.84
C GLY A 36 15.94 32.83 -5.35
N ARG A 37 16.70 32.16 -4.49
CA ARG A 37 16.82 32.46 -3.06
C ARG A 37 17.92 33.48 -2.73
N ALA A 38 18.69 33.96 -3.71
CA ALA A 38 19.88 34.78 -3.48
C ALA A 38 19.61 36.27 -3.20
N GLY A 39 18.35 36.71 -3.06
CA GLY A 39 18.00 38.10 -2.74
C GLY A 39 16.70 38.21 -1.94
N ARG A 40 16.54 39.30 -1.19
CA ARG A 40 15.31 39.60 -0.45
C ARG A 40 14.59 40.78 -1.11
N PRO A 41 13.44 40.53 -1.78
CA PRO A 41 12.63 41.62 -2.31
C PRO A 41 12.33 42.62 -1.20
N GLN A 42 12.48 43.92 -1.48
CA GLN A 42 12.31 45.08 -0.57
C GLN A 42 13.48 45.43 0.36
N PHE A 43 14.51 44.60 0.51
CA PHE A 43 15.66 44.89 1.40
C PHE A 43 16.99 45.06 0.66
N ASP A 44 17.17 44.33 -0.44
CA ASP A 44 18.42 44.29 -1.19
C ASP A 44 18.21 44.90 -2.59
N ASP A 45 19.08 45.82 -3.00
CA ASP A 45 19.06 46.43 -4.35
C ASP A 45 19.70 45.53 -5.42
N SER A 46 20.50 44.55 -5.00
CA SER A 46 21.11 43.56 -5.87
C SER A 46 21.39 42.26 -5.13
N ALA A 47 21.47 41.16 -5.87
CA ALA A 47 21.73 39.82 -5.36
C ALA A 47 22.85 39.15 -6.18
N VAL A 48 23.76 38.45 -5.51
CA VAL A 48 24.88 37.76 -6.18
C VAL A 48 24.82 36.28 -5.85
N ALA A 49 24.69 35.45 -6.88
CA ALA A 49 24.80 33.99 -6.78
C ALA A 49 26.10 33.52 -7.44
N VAL A 50 26.94 32.80 -6.70
CA VAL A 50 28.19 32.22 -7.21
C VAL A 50 28.03 30.71 -7.30
N ILE A 51 28.13 30.17 -8.52
CA ILE A 51 27.99 28.73 -8.80
C ILE A 51 29.38 28.16 -9.09
N TYR A 52 29.83 27.26 -8.22
CA TYR A 52 31.05 26.49 -8.43
C TYR A 52 30.73 25.20 -9.19
N VAL A 53 31.27 25.06 -10.40
CA VAL A 53 31.10 23.88 -11.25
C VAL A 53 32.46 23.39 -11.77
N GLN A 54 32.52 22.13 -12.20
CA GLN A 54 33.66 21.63 -12.96
C GLN A 54 33.81 22.41 -14.25
N ASP A 55 35.05 22.59 -14.72
CA ASP A 55 35.34 23.40 -15.90
C ASP A 55 34.58 22.91 -17.16
N SER A 56 34.47 21.58 -17.32
CA SER A 56 33.68 20.94 -18.39
C SER A 56 32.20 21.34 -18.40
N LYS A 57 31.64 21.75 -17.26
CA LYS A 57 30.22 22.13 -17.11
C LYS A 57 30.00 23.64 -17.14
N LYS A 58 31.07 24.45 -17.09
CA LYS A 58 30.98 25.91 -17.02
C LYS A 58 30.22 26.50 -18.21
N THR A 59 30.54 26.04 -19.43
CA THR A 59 29.90 26.53 -20.65
C THR A 59 28.41 26.17 -20.69
N PHE A 60 28.06 24.95 -20.27
CA PHE A 60 26.66 24.50 -20.17
C PHE A 60 25.85 25.39 -19.23
N TYR A 61 26.29 25.55 -17.97
CA TYR A 61 25.57 26.38 -16.99
C TYR A 61 25.55 27.85 -17.40
N LYS A 62 26.61 28.38 -18.03
CA LYS A 62 26.59 29.75 -18.55
C LYS A 62 25.50 29.93 -19.61
N LYS A 63 25.40 29.04 -20.59
CA LYS A 63 24.31 29.12 -21.59
C LYS A 63 22.94 28.97 -20.95
N PHE A 64 22.76 27.94 -20.12
CA PHE A 64 21.52 27.63 -19.44
C PHE A 64 20.96 28.80 -18.60
N LEU A 65 21.82 29.57 -17.92
CA LEU A 65 21.37 30.66 -17.04
C LEU A 65 20.97 31.93 -17.78
N TYR A 66 21.47 32.14 -18.99
CA TYR A 66 21.24 33.36 -19.77
C TYR A 66 20.34 33.13 -20.99
N GLU A 67 20.16 31.88 -21.41
CA GLU A 67 19.28 31.48 -22.52
C GLU A 67 18.15 30.58 -21.99
N PRO A 68 16.90 30.77 -22.44
CA PRO A 68 15.79 29.88 -22.04
C PRO A 68 16.07 28.42 -22.42
N PHE A 69 15.86 27.51 -21.48
CA PHE A 69 16.09 26.08 -21.71
C PHE A 69 14.95 25.44 -22.53
N PRO A 70 15.25 24.66 -23.58
CA PRO A 70 14.22 23.95 -24.34
C PRO A 70 13.61 22.85 -23.47
N VAL A 71 12.31 22.96 -23.21
CA VAL A 71 11.54 21.94 -22.49
C VAL A 71 11.02 20.92 -23.50
N GLU A 72 11.25 19.63 -23.21
CA GLU A 72 10.80 18.50 -24.02
C GLU A 72 9.86 17.61 -23.21
N SER A 73 9.07 16.78 -23.90
CA SER A 73 8.15 15.86 -23.25
C SER A 73 8.85 14.58 -22.81
N SER A 74 8.52 14.09 -21.61
CA SER A 74 8.94 12.78 -21.10
C SER A 74 7.77 11.80 -20.97
N LEU A 75 6.72 12.00 -21.79
CA LEU A 75 5.50 11.18 -21.73
C LEU A 75 5.71 9.76 -22.26
N LEU A 76 6.59 9.56 -23.25
CA LEU A 76 6.76 8.26 -23.95
C LEU A 76 6.94 7.06 -23.01
N PRO A 77 7.84 7.09 -22.00
CA PRO A 77 8.08 5.92 -21.15
C PRO A 77 6.90 5.57 -20.24
N VAL A 78 6.02 6.52 -19.94
CA VAL A 78 4.89 6.34 -19.01
C VAL A 78 3.54 6.34 -19.72
N LEU A 79 3.53 6.49 -21.05
CA LEU A 79 2.32 6.56 -21.86
C LEU A 79 1.37 5.38 -21.64
N PRO A 80 1.82 4.11 -21.57
CA PRO A 80 0.91 2.99 -21.35
C PRO A 80 0.08 3.14 -20.06
N ASN A 81 0.67 3.69 -18.99
CA ASN A 81 -0.04 3.92 -17.74
C ASN A 81 -1.19 4.93 -17.89
N HIS A 82 -0.96 6.02 -18.64
CA HIS A 82 -2.00 7.01 -18.94
C HIS A 82 -3.09 6.43 -19.84
N VAL A 83 -2.71 5.70 -20.89
CA VAL A 83 -3.65 5.04 -21.79
C VAL A 83 -4.53 4.04 -21.03
N ASN A 84 -3.96 3.22 -20.14
CA ASN A 84 -4.74 2.32 -19.30
C ASN A 84 -5.74 3.05 -18.39
N ALA A 85 -5.35 4.20 -17.84
CA ALA A 85 -6.24 5.01 -17.00
C ALA A 85 -7.41 5.57 -17.80
N GLU A 86 -7.16 6.10 -19.00
CA GLU A 86 -8.21 6.64 -19.88
C GLU A 86 -9.14 5.55 -20.45
N ILE A 87 -8.60 4.36 -20.76
CA ILE A 87 -9.42 3.19 -21.13
C ILE A 87 -10.27 2.75 -19.92
N SER A 88 -9.71 2.75 -18.72
CA SER A 88 -10.43 2.40 -17.49
C SER A 88 -11.54 3.42 -17.16
N ALA A 89 -11.32 4.70 -17.49
CA ALA A 89 -12.30 5.77 -17.36
C ALA A 89 -13.40 5.73 -18.44
N GLY A 90 -13.16 5.03 -19.56
CA GLY A 90 -14.06 4.97 -20.71
C GLY A 90 -13.91 6.13 -21.68
N THR A 91 -12.83 6.92 -21.59
CA THR A 91 -12.50 8.00 -22.54
C THR A 91 -11.96 7.43 -23.86
N ILE A 92 -11.20 6.34 -23.78
CA ILE A 92 -10.57 5.66 -24.92
C ILE A 92 -11.16 4.27 -25.06
N ASP A 93 -11.65 3.94 -26.25
CA ASP A 93 -12.26 2.65 -26.59
C ASP A 93 -11.66 2.01 -27.84
N SER A 94 -10.65 2.63 -28.47
CA SER A 94 -10.08 2.20 -29.75
C SER A 94 -8.66 2.72 -29.92
N LYS A 95 -7.88 2.15 -30.86
CA LYS A 95 -6.54 2.65 -31.20
C LYS A 95 -6.59 4.09 -31.72
N GLN A 96 -7.62 4.42 -32.49
CA GLN A 96 -7.85 5.77 -32.98
C GLN A 96 -8.06 6.76 -31.82
N GLY A 97 -8.80 6.36 -30.79
CA GLY A 97 -8.95 7.16 -29.55
C GLY A 97 -7.62 7.45 -28.85
N ILE A 98 -6.64 6.53 -28.90
CA ILE A 98 -5.29 6.77 -28.37
C ILE A 98 -4.55 7.83 -29.21
N VAL A 99 -4.67 7.79 -30.54
CA VAL A 99 -4.09 8.81 -31.42
C VAL A 99 -4.68 10.18 -31.12
N GLU A 100 -6.00 10.26 -30.95
CA GLU A 100 -6.70 11.50 -30.58
C GLU A 100 -6.24 12.01 -29.22
N TYR A 101 -6.13 11.14 -28.22
CA TYR A 101 -5.57 11.48 -26.91
C TYR A 101 -4.17 12.06 -27.04
N LEU A 102 -3.28 11.38 -27.79
CA LEU A 102 -1.91 11.83 -28.03
C LEU A 102 -1.87 13.22 -28.69
N SER A 103 -2.76 13.49 -29.65
CA SER A 103 -2.82 14.80 -30.34
C SER A 103 -3.05 15.98 -29.38
N GLY A 104 -3.71 15.74 -28.25
CA GLY A 104 -3.93 16.73 -27.19
C GLY A 104 -2.75 16.96 -26.26
N THR A 105 -1.67 16.19 -26.37
CA THR A 105 -0.54 16.23 -25.43
C THR A 105 0.56 17.19 -25.84
N TYR A 106 1.41 17.57 -24.86
CA TYR A 106 2.63 18.32 -25.13
C TYR A 106 3.64 17.53 -25.96
N LEU A 107 3.63 16.19 -25.85
CA LEU A 107 4.47 15.30 -26.67
C LEU A 107 4.19 15.52 -28.15
N TYR A 108 2.91 15.52 -28.56
CA TYR A 108 2.55 15.72 -29.97
C TYR A 108 3.09 17.06 -30.47
N ARG A 109 2.88 18.16 -29.74
CA ARG A 109 3.42 19.47 -30.15
C ARG A 109 4.94 19.49 -30.27
N ARG A 110 5.66 18.81 -29.38
CA ARG A 110 7.13 18.77 -29.41
C ARG A 110 7.67 17.83 -30.47
N LEU A 111 6.96 16.76 -30.79
CA LEU A 111 7.32 15.82 -31.84
C LEU A 111 7.52 16.54 -33.18
N PHE A 112 6.57 17.39 -33.58
CA PHE A 112 6.66 18.18 -34.82
C PHE A 112 7.64 19.36 -34.74
N ALA A 113 8.05 19.78 -33.55
CA ALA A 113 8.98 20.90 -33.38
C ALA A 113 10.45 20.46 -33.28
N ASN A 114 10.71 19.23 -32.83
CA ASN A 114 12.04 18.67 -32.66
C ASN A 114 12.03 17.13 -32.76
N PRO A 115 11.75 16.55 -33.94
CA PRO A 115 11.64 15.08 -34.10
C PRO A 115 12.91 14.33 -33.70
N ASN A 116 14.09 14.89 -33.99
CA ASN A 116 15.40 14.30 -33.68
C ASN A 116 15.57 14.00 -32.20
N TYR A 117 14.95 14.79 -31.30
CA TYR A 117 15.00 14.54 -29.87
C TYR A 117 14.30 13.23 -29.47
N TYR A 118 13.30 12.81 -30.23
CA TYR A 118 12.54 11.57 -30.01
C TYR A 118 13.08 10.39 -30.84
N GLY A 119 14.23 10.56 -31.50
CA GLY A 119 14.91 9.50 -32.26
C GLY A 119 14.43 9.36 -33.71
N LEU A 120 13.82 10.39 -34.28
CA LEU A 120 13.44 10.42 -35.70
C LEU A 120 14.53 11.12 -36.51
N ASP A 121 15.11 10.42 -37.48
CA ASP A 121 16.16 10.97 -38.36
C ASP A 121 15.58 11.82 -39.52
N GLU A 122 14.33 11.56 -39.90
CA GLU A 122 13.63 12.24 -41.00
C GLU A 122 12.48 13.11 -40.46
N ASP A 123 12.53 14.40 -40.78
CA ASP A 123 11.51 15.42 -40.46
C ASP A 123 10.40 15.43 -41.53
N SER A 124 9.83 14.26 -41.82
CA SER A 124 8.71 14.10 -42.75
C SER A 124 7.42 13.80 -41.98
N GLU A 125 6.29 14.33 -42.46
CA GLU A 125 4.97 14.08 -41.85
C GLU A 125 4.62 12.59 -41.82
N GLU A 126 5.00 11.85 -42.87
CA GLU A 126 4.82 10.41 -42.97
C GLU A 126 5.63 9.65 -41.90
N SER A 127 6.88 10.05 -41.65
CA SER A 127 7.74 9.49 -40.60
C SER A 127 7.13 9.71 -39.20
N MET A 128 6.62 10.91 -38.94
CA MET A 128 5.96 11.24 -37.67
C MET A 128 4.68 10.44 -37.44
N LEU A 129 3.83 10.31 -38.46
CA LEU A 129 2.61 9.49 -38.36
C LEU A 129 2.93 8.02 -38.12
N LYS A 130 3.95 7.48 -38.79
CA LYS A 130 4.44 6.12 -38.57
C LYS A 130 4.95 5.93 -37.13
N PHE A 131 5.68 6.91 -36.60
CA PHE A 131 6.15 6.90 -35.21
C PHE A 131 4.99 6.91 -34.22
N ILE A 132 3.98 7.75 -34.43
CA ILE A 132 2.76 7.76 -33.59
C ILE A 132 2.08 6.39 -33.63
N SER A 133 1.90 5.80 -34.81
CA SER A 133 1.32 4.46 -34.93
C SER A 133 2.12 3.42 -34.15
N GLN A 134 3.46 3.44 -34.24
CA GLN A 134 4.34 2.53 -33.50
C GLN A 134 4.21 2.71 -31.97
N ILE A 135 4.09 3.96 -31.50
CA ILE A 135 3.90 4.25 -30.07
C ILE A 135 2.55 3.72 -29.59
N VAL A 136 1.49 3.90 -30.37
CA VAL A 136 0.14 3.41 -30.03
C VAL A 136 0.14 1.89 -29.99
N ASP A 137 0.67 1.23 -31.02
CA ASP A 137 0.75 -0.23 -31.09
C ASP A 137 1.62 -0.80 -29.96
N GLY A 138 2.74 -0.15 -29.66
CA GLY A 138 3.60 -0.50 -28.52
C GLY A 138 2.87 -0.38 -27.19
N SER A 139 2.14 0.72 -26.98
CA SER A 139 1.37 0.94 -25.74
C SER A 139 0.28 -0.11 -25.55
N VAL A 140 -0.47 -0.44 -26.62
CA VAL A 140 -1.49 -1.49 -26.59
C VAL A 140 -0.85 -2.85 -26.31
N SER A 141 0.30 -3.16 -26.92
CA SER A 141 1.00 -4.42 -26.73
C SER A 141 1.49 -4.59 -25.28
N GLU A 142 2.07 -3.54 -24.68
CA GLU A 142 2.52 -3.54 -23.28
C GLU A 142 1.35 -3.72 -22.30
N LEU A 143 0.20 -3.09 -22.57
CA LEU A 143 -0.98 -3.24 -21.73
C LEU A 143 -1.62 -4.63 -21.86
N LEU A 144 -1.60 -5.23 -23.05
CA LEU A 144 -2.04 -6.60 -23.26
C LEU A 144 -1.14 -7.59 -22.53
N GLU A 145 0.19 -7.43 -22.59
CA GLU A 145 1.13 -8.30 -21.86
C GLU A 145 0.96 -8.19 -20.34
N SER A 146 0.47 -7.04 -19.86
CA SER A 146 0.17 -6.81 -18.44
C SER A 146 -1.22 -7.31 -18.01
N GLU A 147 -1.98 -7.90 -18.94
CA GLU A 147 -3.38 -8.29 -18.77
C GLU A 147 -4.29 -7.12 -18.36
N CYS A 148 -3.92 -5.87 -18.65
CA CYS A 148 -4.65 -4.67 -18.22
C CYS A 148 -5.82 -4.31 -19.15
N ILE A 149 -5.71 -4.67 -20.43
CA ILE A 149 -6.75 -4.41 -21.45
C ILE A 149 -7.11 -5.70 -22.18
N HIS A 150 -8.25 -5.69 -22.86
CA HIS A 150 -8.61 -6.69 -23.86
C HIS A 150 -9.02 -5.97 -25.15
N VAL A 151 -8.81 -6.62 -26.29
CA VAL A 151 -9.18 -6.11 -27.62
C VAL A 151 -10.16 -7.10 -28.23
N ASP A 152 -11.35 -6.62 -28.57
CA ASP A 152 -12.34 -7.37 -29.32
C ASP A 152 -12.01 -7.28 -30.82
N SER A 153 -11.58 -8.40 -31.41
CA SER A 153 -11.17 -8.48 -32.81
C SER A 153 -12.31 -8.27 -33.81
N GLU A 154 -13.57 -8.48 -33.40
CA GLU A 154 -14.72 -8.33 -34.31
C GLU A 154 -15.13 -6.87 -34.48
N ASN A 155 -15.01 -6.08 -33.40
CA ASN A 155 -15.49 -4.69 -33.35
C ASN A 155 -14.36 -3.65 -33.26
N ASP A 156 -13.09 -4.09 -33.15
CA ASP A 156 -11.91 -3.24 -32.90
C ASP A 156 -12.04 -2.35 -31.65
N VAL A 157 -12.77 -2.85 -30.65
CA VAL A 157 -13.03 -2.15 -29.38
C VAL A 157 -12.03 -2.62 -28.33
N ILE A 158 -11.40 -1.66 -27.67
CA ILE A 158 -10.48 -1.84 -26.56
C ILE A 158 -11.22 -1.57 -25.26
N GLY A 159 -11.17 -2.52 -24.33
CA GLY A 159 -11.80 -2.37 -23.01
C GLY A 159 -10.84 -2.69 -21.86
N PRO A 160 -11.09 -2.13 -20.66
CA PRO A 160 -10.27 -2.43 -19.48
C PRO A 160 -10.62 -3.81 -18.93
N THR A 161 -9.61 -4.58 -18.50
CA THR A 161 -9.82 -5.77 -17.67
C THR A 161 -10.00 -5.37 -16.20
N ALA A 162 -10.33 -6.33 -15.33
CA ALA A 162 -10.33 -6.09 -13.90
C ALA A 162 -8.95 -5.65 -13.37
N PHE A 163 -7.85 -6.15 -13.97
CA PHE A 163 -6.48 -5.76 -13.63
C PHE A 163 -6.13 -4.35 -14.08
N GLY A 164 -6.57 -3.92 -15.27
CA GLY A 164 -6.41 -2.53 -15.72
C GLY A 164 -7.13 -1.53 -14.81
N ARG A 165 -8.34 -1.89 -14.35
CA ARG A 165 -9.09 -1.11 -13.38
C ARG A 165 -8.38 -1.03 -12.02
N ILE A 166 -7.80 -2.12 -11.54
CA ILE A 166 -6.98 -2.13 -10.30
C ILE A 166 -5.79 -1.17 -10.44
N ALA A 167 -5.04 -1.25 -11.55
CA ALA A 167 -3.93 -0.33 -11.79
C ALA A 167 -4.38 1.13 -11.74
N SER A 168 -5.49 1.46 -12.42
CA SER A 168 -6.04 2.82 -12.47
C SER A 168 -6.53 3.32 -11.11
N VAL A 169 -7.32 2.52 -10.39
CA VAL A 169 -7.90 2.90 -9.07
C VAL A 169 -6.81 3.14 -8.01
N TYR A 170 -5.75 2.34 -8.01
CA TYR A 170 -4.66 2.44 -7.04
C TYR A 170 -3.43 3.21 -7.56
N TYR A 171 -3.54 3.82 -8.74
CA TYR A 171 -2.48 4.60 -9.40
C TYR A 171 -1.16 3.83 -9.58
N LEU A 172 -1.24 2.51 -9.82
CA LEU A 172 -0.08 1.65 -9.97
C LEU A 172 0.39 1.60 -11.42
N GLN A 173 1.67 1.29 -11.60
CA GLN A 173 2.23 1.03 -12.92
C GLN A 173 1.66 -0.29 -13.47
N HIS A 174 1.41 -0.38 -14.78
CA HIS A 174 0.91 -1.61 -15.40
C HIS A 174 1.93 -2.75 -15.26
N GLU A 175 3.22 -2.41 -15.25
CA GLU A 175 4.33 -3.33 -15.03
C GLU A 175 4.28 -3.96 -13.63
N THR A 176 3.76 -3.23 -12.64
CA THR A 176 3.52 -3.76 -11.29
C THR A 176 2.45 -4.81 -11.30
N ILE A 177 1.36 -4.57 -12.02
CA ILE A 177 0.31 -5.58 -12.18
C ILE A 177 0.87 -6.81 -12.90
N ARG A 178 1.62 -6.62 -14.00
CA ARG A 178 2.29 -7.70 -14.71
C ARG A 178 3.19 -8.52 -13.78
N PHE A 179 3.98 -7.87 -12.93
CA PHE A 179 4.84 -8.52 -11.96
C PHE A 179 4.03 -9.30 -10.89
N LEU A 180 3.00 -8.68 -10.32
CA LEU A 180 2.17 -9.29 -9.28
C LEU A 180 1.36 -10.48 -9.81
N VAL A 181 0.84 -10.43 -11.03
CA VAL A 181 0.14 -11.56 -11.68
C VAL A 181 1.07 -12.76 -11.83
N LYS A 182 2.35 -12.52 -12.19
CA LYS A 182 3.35 -13.58 -12.35
C LYS A 182 3.86 -14.15 -11.02
N THR A 183 3.85 -13.34 -9.95
CA THR A 183 4.52 -13.67 -8.68
C THR A 183 3.57 -14.21 -7.62
N LEU A 184 2.33 -13.69 -7.54
CA LEU A 184 1.38 -14.08 -6.51
C LEU A 184 0.66 -15.38 -6.86
N HIS A 185 0.44 -16.22 -5.85
CA HIS A 185 -0.36 -17.43 -5.91
C HIS A 185 -1.09 -17.67 -4.57
N SER A 186 -2.04 -18.60 -4.54
CA SER A 186 -2.88 -18.87 -3.35
C SER A 186 -2.08 -19.19 -2.08
N GLY A 187 -1.04 -20.02 -2.22
CA GLY A 187 -0.16 -20.44 -1.11
C GLY A 187 0.97 -19.49 -0.73
N CYS A 188 0.96 -18.21 -1.15
CA CYS A 188 2.04 -17.28 -0.77
C CYS A 188 2.04 -17.04 0.75
N THR A 189 3.21 -17.24 1.37
CA THR A 189 3.47 -16.87 2.78
C THR A 189 3.61 -15.35 2.95
N VAL A 190 3.49 -14.86 4.20
CA VAL A 190 3.64 -13.43 4.51
C VAL A 190 5.03 -12.91 4.10
N GLU A 191 6.09 -13.70 4.27
CA GLU A 191 7.45 -13.36 3.86
C GLU A 191 7.59 -13.28 2.33
N GLN A 192 6.98 -14.21 1.60
CA GLN A 192 6.95 -14.17 0.13
C GLN A 192 6.16 -12.95 -0.36
N MET A 193 5.06 -12.59 0.30
CA MET A 193 4.29 -11.39 -0.01
C MET A 193 5.06 -10.11 0.29
N LEU A 194 5.82 -10.07 1.39
CA LEU A 194 6.72 -8.95 1.67
C LEU A 194 7.81 -8.83 0.59
N LYS A 195 8.36 -9.95 0.12
CA LYS A 195 9.32 -9.94 -1.00
C LYS A 195 8.68 -9.41 -2.28
N ALA A 196 7.50 -9.91 -2.64
CA ALA A 196 6.74 -9.43 -3.80
C ALA A 196 6.44 -7.93 -3.68
N LEU A 197 5.97 -7.45 -2.53
CA LEU A 197 5.73 -6.03 -2.26
C LEU A 197 6.99 -5.19 -2.49
N THR A 198 8.16 -5.67 -2.08
CA THR A 198 9.41 -4.88 -2.17
C THR A 198 10.06 -4.87 -3.54
N ASP A 199 9.71 -5.84 -4.40
CA ASP A 199 10.26 -5.99 -5.74
C ASP A 199 9.46 -5.28 -6.82
N VAL A 200 8.31 -4.69 -6.46
CA VAL A 200 7.47 -3.97 -7.40
C VAL A 200 8.17 -2.74 -7.98
N PRO A 201 7.89 -2.38 -9.24
CA PRO A 201 8.41 -1.18 -9.91
C PRO A 201 8.26 0.13 -9.12
N GLU A 202 7.22 0.31 -8.30
CA GLU A 202 7.01 1.54 -7.52
C GLU A 202 8.16 1.84 -6.55
N TYR A 203 8.91 0.83 -6.12
CA TYR A 203 10.06 1.01 -5.24
C TYR A 203 11.39 1.20 -5.98
N ALA A 204 11.39 1.20 -7.31
CA ALA A 204 12.59 1.51 -8.10
C ALA A 204 13.10 2.93 -7.82
N GLU A 205 12.20 3.88 -7.52
CA GLU A 205 12.52 5.28 -7.22
C GLU A 205 13.17 5.50 -5.85
N ILE A 206 13.20 4.49 -4.98
CA ILE A 206 13.85 4.63 -3.66
C ILE A 206 15.35 4.89 -3.88
N PRO A 207 15.90 6.00 -3.37
CA PRO A 207 17.27 6.39 -3.67
C PRO A 207 18.26 5.44 -3.02
N VAL A 208 19.24 4.96 -3.79
CA VAL A 208 20.41 4.25 -3.27
C VAL A 208 21.62 5.18 -3.34
N ARG A 209 22.07 5.66 -2.18
CA ARG A 209 23.17 6.62 -2.07
C ARG A 209 24.53 5.91 -2.04
N HIS A 210 25.60 6.69 -2.21
CA HIS A 210 26.97 6.18 -2.21
C HIS A 210 27.31 5.50 -0.87
N ASN A 211 27.94 4.31 -0.93
CA ASN A 211 28.28 3.45 0.21
C ASN A 211 27.08 2.89 1.00
N GLU A 212 25.85 3.04 0.52
CA GLU A 212 24.70 2.44 1.21
C GLU A 212 24.66 0.92 1.10
N ASP A 213 25.37 0.31 0.15
CA ASP A 213 25.58 -1.14 0.07
C ASP A 213 26.28 -1.69 1.32
N LEU A 214 27.29 -0.97 1.83
CA LEU A 214 27.98 -1.32 3.09
C LEU A 214 27.05 -1.14 4.29
N ILE A 215 26.27 -0.05 4.32
CA ILE A 215 25.32 0.23 5.41
C ILE A 215 24.20 -0.82 5.42
N ASN A 216 23.67 -1.19 4.26
CA ASN A 216 22.67 -2.24 4.08
C ASN A 216 23.20 -3.59 4.55
N THR A 217 24.47 -3.90 4.25
CA THR A 217 25.13 -5.12 4.71
C THR A 217 25.23 -5.18 6.24
N GLU A 218 25.57 -4.07 6.90
CA GLU A 218 25.60 -4.00 8.37
C GLU A 218 24.20 -4.01 9.00
N LEU A 219 23.23 -3.33 8.38
CA LEU A 219 21.85 -3.30 8.85
C LEU A 219 21.24 -4.70 8.82
N GLN A 220 21.40 -5.43 7.72
CA GLN A 220 20.94 -6.81 7.56
C GLN A 220 21.37 -7.74 8.69
N LYS A 221 22.57 -7.58 9.27
CA LYS A 221 23.05 -8.46 10.35
C LYS A 221 22.13 -8.44 11.58
N LYS A 222 21.37 -7.36 11.74
CA LYS A 222 20.39 -7.16 12.83
C LYS A 222 18.98 -7.59 12.45
N LEU A 223 18.72 -7.93 11.18
CA LEU A 223 17.39 -8.26 10.66
C LEU A 223 17.18 -9.77 10.52
N ARG A 224 15.92 -10.16 10.42
CA ARG A 224 15.48 -11.56 10.35
C ARG A 224 15.83 -12.22 9.01
N ILE A 225 15.48 -11.58 7.89
CA ILE A 225 15.62 -12.10 6.53
C ILE A 225 16.88 -11.51 5.90
N ARG A 226 17.74 -12.41 5.42
CA ARG A 226 19.02 -12.07 4.79
C ARG A 226 18.97 -12.25 3.27
N PHE A 227 19.71 -11.39 2.59
CA PHE A 227 19.94 -11.31 1.16
C PHE A 227 21.42 -11.50 0.83
N SER A 228 21.67 -11.88 -0.43
CA SER A 228 23.01 -11.88 -1.00
C SER A 228 23.61 -10.47 -0.97
N THR A 229 24.90 -10.38 -0.69
CA THR A 229 25.64 -9.10 -0.73
C THR A 229 25.62 -8.45 -2.12
N SER A 230 25.42 -9.24 -3.18
CA SER A 230 25.35 -8.75 -4.56
C SER A 230 24.16 -7.83 -4.84
N VAL A 231 23.07 -7.92 -4.07
CA VAL A 231 21.84 -7.13 -4.29
C VAL A 231 21.73 -5.92 -3.36
N MET A 232 22.72 -5.68 -2.48
CA MET A 232 22.69 -4.61 -1.47
C MET A 232 22.65 -3.19 -2.03
N GLY A 233 23.01 -3.02 -3.31
CA GLY A 233 22.93 -1.76 -4.03
C GLY A 233 21.62 -1.53 -4.79
N THR A 234 20.62 -2.41 -4.63
CA THR A 234 19.33 -2.29 -5.34
C THR A 234 18.27 -1.61 -4.50
N SER A 235 17.39 -0.82 -5.13
CA SER A 235 16.28 -0.14 -4.46
C SER A 235 15.31 -1.13 -3.80
N ALA A 236 15.03 -2.26 -4.46
CA ALA A 236 14.18 -3.33 -3.93
C ALA A 236 14.74 -3.95 -2.65
N CYS A 237 16.05 -4.28 -2.63
CA CYS A 237 16.70 -4.79 -1.41
C CYS A 237 16.64 -3.75 -0.28
N LYS A 238 16.90 -2.48 -0.58
CA LYS A 238 16.82 -1.41 0.41
C LYS A 238 15.40 -1.27 0.97
N ALA A 239 14.37 -1.25 0.12
CA ALA A 239 12.98 -1.22 0.56
C ALA A 239 12.64 -2.38 1.50
N HIS A 240 13.09 -3.59 1.17
CA HIS A 240 12.89 -4.77 2.01
C HIS A 240 13.59 -4.65 3.38
N LEU A 241 14.84 -4.20 3.42
CA LEU A 241 15.55 -3.96 4.68
C LEU A 241 14.85 -2.88 5.53
N LEU A 242 14.29 -1.85 4.90
CA LEU A 242 13.53 -0.80 5.60
C LEU A 242 12.24 -1.33 6.23
N PHE A 243 11.46 -2.17 5.53
CA PHE A 243 10.28 -2.83 6.13
C PHE A 243 10.67 -3.71 7.32
N GLN A 244 11.71 -4.53 7.18
CA GLN A 244 12.19 -5.35 8.28
C GLN A 244 12.64 -4.50 9.48
N ALA A 245 13.40 -3.43 9.23
CA ALA A 245 13.83 -2.51 10.27
C ALA A 245 12.64 -1.83 10.96
N HIS A 246 11.58 -1.51 10.20
CA HIS A 246 10.33 -0.98 10.73
C HIS A 246 9.60 -1.99 11.63
N PHE A 247 9.43 -3.24 11.19
CA PHE A 247 8.79 -4.29 11.99
C PHE A 247 9.56 -4.59 13.29
N MET A 248 10.89 -4.54 13.22
CA MET A 248 11.75 -4.73 14.40
C MET A 248 11.94 -3.45 15.24
N ARG A 249 11.40 -2.31 14.79
CA ARG A 249 11.62 -0.97 15.38
C ARG A 249 13.11 -0.65 15.62
N THR A 250 13.93 -1.03 14.65
CA THR A 250 15.38 -0.80 14.69
C THR A 250 15.68 0.70 14.53
N LEU A 251 16.67 1.20 15.27
CA LEU A 251 17.12 2.58 15.13
C LEU A 251 17.79 2.79 13.77
N LEU A 252 17.21 3.70 12.97
CA LEU A 252 17.68 4.04 11.63
C LEU A 252 18.32 5.44 11.58
N PRO A 253 19.36 5.66 10.76
CA PRO A 253 19.88 6.99 10.44
C PRO A 253 18.81 7.91 9.83
N THR A 254 19.03 9.23 9.88
CA THR A 254 18.06 10.23 9.39
C THR A 254 17.65 10.03 7.93
N ASP A 255 18.62 9.72 7.06
CA ASP A 255 18.35 9.49 5.64
C ASP A 255 17.44 8.27 5.43
N TYR A 256 17.71 7.17 6.15
CA TYR A 256 16.92 5.94 6.09
C TYR A 256 15.52 6.12 6.70
N ARG A 257 15.36 6.99 7.71
CA ARG A 257 14.03 7.34 8.22
C ARG A 257 13.19 8.08 7.19
N THR A 258 13.81 8.95 6.40
CA THR A 258 13.15 9.64 5.29
C THR A 258 12.74 8.63 4.22
N ASP A 259 13.65 7.74 3.84
CA ASP A 259 13.37 6.70 2.85
C ASP A 259 12.28 5.72 3.35
N LEU A 260 12.30 5.34 4.62
CA LEU A 260 11.26 4.50 5.23
C LEU A 260 9.89 5.17 5.13
N LYS A 261 9.80 6.47 5.40
CA LYS A 261 8.53 7.19 5.26
C LYS A 261 8.00 7.13 3.82
N SER A 262 8.87 7.31 2.83
CA SER A 262 8.51 7.15 1.41
C SER A 262 8.04 5.73 1.10
N VAL A 263 8.72 4.71 1.65
CA VAL A 263 8.36 3.29 1.45
C VAL A 263 6.96 2.99 2.03
N LEU A 264 6.70 3.43 3.27
CA LEU A 264 5.42 3.22 3.95
C LEU A 264 4.28 4.02 3.31
N ASP A 265 4.57 5.18 2.74
CA ASP A 265 3.57 6.01 2.06
C ASP A 265 2.98 5.32 0.81
N GLN A 266 3.81 4.53 0.11
CA GLN A 266 3.39 3.79 -1.08
C GLN A 266 2.79 2.41 -0.76
N CYS A 267 3.07 1.81 0.40
CA CYS A 267 2.77 0.40 0.64
C CYS A 267 1.28 0.09 0.68
N ILE A 268 0.44 1.01 1.20
CA ILE A 268 -0.98 0.74 1.40
C ILE A 268 -1.73 0.56 0.09
N ARG A 269 -1.47 1.41 -0.92
CA ARG A 269 -2.12 1.29 -2.24
C ARG A 269 -1.71 0.00 -2.95
N ILE A 270 -0.44 -0.41 -2.81
CA ILE A 270 0.07 -1.66 -3.39
C ILE A 270 -0.57 -2.88 -2.69
N LEU A 271 -0.62 -2.89 -1.35
CA LEU A 271 -1.26 -3.97 -0.58
C LEU A 271 -2.77 -4.07 -0.86
N GLN A 272 -3.47 -2.95 -1.04
CA GLN A 272 -4.88 -2.95 -1.41
C GLN A 272 -5.09 -3.54 -2.81
N ALA A 273 -4.23 -3.20 -3.78
CA ALA A 273 -4.25 -3.81 -5.10
C ALA A 273 -3.95 -5.31 -5.05
N MET A 274 -2.91 -5.74 -4.31
CA MET A 274 -2.60 -7.17 -4.12
C MET A 274 -3.81 -7.92 -3.55
N ARG A 275 -4.50 -7.34 -2.56
CA ARG A 275 -5.69 -7.94 -1.94
C ARG A 275 -6.83 -8.09 -2.94
N GLU A 276 -7.08 -7.06 -3.74
CA GLU A 276 -8.12 -7.09 -4.77
C GLU A 276 -7.80 -8.10 -5.89
N MET A 277 -6.53 -8.24 -6.25
CA MET A 277 -6.07 -9.28 -7.18
C MET A 277 -6.28 -10.68 -6.61
N ALA A 278 -5.93 -10.91 -5.34
CA ALA A 278 -6.16 -12.19 -4.66
C ALA A 278 -7.66 -12.51 -4.57
N ARG A 279 -8.51 -11.50 -4.32
CA ARG A 279 -9.97 -11.61 -4.35
C ARG A 279 -10.49 -12.03 -5.72
N LEU A 280 -10.02 -11.40 -6.82
CA LEU A 280 -10.43 -11.75 -8.18
C LEU A 280 -10.05 -13.19 -8.56
N LYS A 281 -8.93 -13.69 -8.05
CA LYS A 281 -8.49 -15.09 -8.24
C LYS A 281 -9.14 -16.07 -7.25
N ASN A 282 -9.99 -15.56 -6.34
CA ASN A 282 -10.66 -16.30 -5.28
C ASN A 282 -9.72 -16.98 -4.25
N TRP A 283 -8.58 -16.38 -3.92
CA TRP A 283 -7.63 -16.93 -2.94
C TRP A 283 -7.88 -16.38 -1.51
N LEU A 284 -8.43 -17.21 -0.62
CA LEU A 284 -8.73 -16.81 0.76
C LEU A 284 -7.44 -16.58 1.57
N SER A 285 -6.56 -17.57 1.64
CA SER A 285 -5.32 -17.54 2.43
C SER A 285 -4.42 -16.40 1.99
N ALA A 286 -4.30 -16.17 0.68
CA ALA A 286 -3.54 -15.04 0.16
C ALA A 286 -4.15 -13.70 0.61
N THR A 287 -5.48 -13.55 0.54
CA THR A 287 -6.17 -12.34 0.98
C THR A 287 -5.93 -12.09 2.48
N MET A 288 -6.00 -13.13 3.32
CA MET A 288 -5.71 -13.06 4.76
C MET A 288 -4.27 -12.63 5.03
N ASN A 289 -3.30 -13.26 4.37
CA ASN A 289 -1.88 -12.94 4.52
C ASN A 289 -1.55 -11.51 4.08
N ILE A 290 -2.22 -10.97 3.05
CA ILE A 290 -2.06 -9.58 2.62
C ILE A 290 -2.63 -8.61 3.67
N VAL A 291 -3.77 -8.93 4.29
CA VAL A 291 -4.33 -8.12 5.39
C VAL A 291 -3.39 -8.14 6.59
N LEU A 292 -2.85 -9.31 6.94
CA LEU A 292 -1.86 -9.45 8.01
C LEU A 292 -0.60 -8.62 7.73
N LEU A 293 -0.07 -8.65 6.49
CA LEU A 293 1.05 -7.80 6.08
C LEU A 293 0.71 -6.30 6.16
N GLN A 294 -0.53 -5.91 5.84
CA GLN A 294 -1.01 -4.54 6.02
C GLN A 294 -1.04 -4.13 7.49
N GLN A 295 -1.49 -5.01 8.38
CA GLN A 295 -1.47 -4.78 9.83
C GLN A 295 -0.02 -4.67 10.35
N MET A 296 0.91 -5.51 9.86
CA MET A 296 2.35 -5.42 10.19
C MET A 296 2.93 -4.05 9.81
N CYS A 297 2.61 -3.54 8.62
CA CYS A 297 2.99 -2.21 8.16
C CYS A 297 2.50 -1.10 9.09
N HIS A 298 1.25 -1.16 9.55
CA HIS A 298 0.70 -0.14 10.45
C HIS A 298 1.21 -0.26 11.89
N SER A 299 1.26 -1.48 12.44
CA SER A 299 1.62 -1.75 13.84
C SER A 299 3.14 -1.77 14.08
N ALA A 300 3.94 -1.82 13.02
CA ALA A 300 5.40 -1.91 13.07
C ALA A 300 5.86 -3.09 13.93
N ARG A 301 5.34 -4.27 13.60
CA ARG A 301 5.59 -5.56 14.26
C ARG A 301 5.48 -6.70 13.26
N TRP A 302 6.17 -7.79 13.54
CA TRP A 302 5.98 -9.04 12.82
C TRP A 302 4.69 -9.73 13.24
N HIS A 303 4.14 -10.56 12.37
CA HIS A 303 2.91 -11.31 12.66
C HIS A 303 3.10 -12.40 13.73
N ASP A 304 4.33 -12.89 13.90
CA ASP A 304 4.71 -13.89 14.90
C ASP A 304 5.27 -13.27 16.19
N ASP A 305 5.32 -11.94 16.30
CA ASP A 305 5.62 -11.25 17.55
C ASP A 305 4.47 -11.42 18.56
N HIS A 306 4.81 -11.35 19.85
CA HIS A 306 3.79 -11.38 20.90
C HIS A 306 2.84 -10.17 20.74
N PRO A 307 1.49 -10.37 20.67
CA PRO A 307 0.55 -9.28 20.36
C PRO A 307 0.63 -8.07 21.31
N LEU A 308 0.95 -8.31 22.58
CA LEU A 308 1.15 -7.24 23.57
C LEU A 308 2.31 -6.28 23.27
N LEU A 309 3.27 -6.65 22.41
CA LEU A 309 4.38 -5.76 22.00
C LEU A 309 3.93 -4.57 21.13
N CYS A 310 2.66 -4.57 20.71
CA CYS A 310 2.01 -3.40 20.12
C CYS A 310 1.79 -2.28 21.14
N LEU A 311 1.68 -2.59 22.44
CA LEU A 311 1.55 -1.62 23.52
C LEU A 311 2.89 -0.90 23.78
N PRO A 312 2.86 0.34 24.28
CA PRO A 312 4.08 1.07 24.62
C PRO A 312 4.82 0.39 25.79
N HIS A 313 6.14 0.57 25.85
CA HIS A 313 7.03 0.15 26.96
C HIS A 313 7.15 -1.34 27.26
N LEU A 314 6.25 -2.21 26.78
CA LEU A 314 6.34 -3.63 27.04
C LEU A 314 7.51 -4.27 26.29
N THR A 315 8.34 -5.00 27.03
CA THR A 315 9.35 -5.89 26.49
C THR A 315 8.79 -7.29 26.25
N TYR A 316 9.55 -8.15 25.55
CA TYR A 316 9.16 -9.54 25.35
C TYR A 316 9.02 -10.31 26.68
N GLU A 317 9.89 -10.02 27.65
CA GLU A 317 9.84 -10.62 28.99
C GLU A 317 8.58 -10.20 29.75
N ASP A 318 8.22 -8.92 29.70
CA ASP A 318 7.00 -8.40 30.35
C ASP A 318 5.74 -9.00 29.71
N ALA A 319 5.69 -9.06 28.38
CA ALA A 319 4.57 -9.62 27.64
C ALA A 319 4.36 -11.11 27.98
N ARG A 320 5.44 -11.88 28.02
CA ARG A 320 5.42 -13.30 28.38
C ARG A 320 4.98 -13.53 29.83
N SER A 321 5.41 -12.65 30.74
CA SER A 321 5.06 -12.72 32.16
C SER A 321 3.58 -12.39 32.42
N LEU A 322 2.95 -11.60 31.53
CA LEU A 322 1.49 -11.39 31.54
C LEU A 322 0.73 -12.61 31.00
N GLY A 323 1.32 -13.33 30.06
CA GLY A 323 0.86 -14.64 29.60
C GLY A 323 1.43 -14.98 28.23
N ASP A 324 1.92 -16.22 28.04
CA ASP A 324 2.66 -16.65 26.84
C ASP A 324 1.95 -16.39 25.49
N HIS A 325 0.62 -16.41 25.47
CA HIS A 325 -0.20 -16.23 24.27
C HIS A 325 -1.33 -15.22 24.46
N LEU A 326 -1.17 -14.29 25.41
CA LEU A 326 -2.22 -13.34 25.76
C LEU A 326 -2.40 -12.29 24.65
N THR A 327 -3.60 -12.20 24.08
CA THR A 327 -3.94 -11.19 23.06
C THR A 327 -4.46 -9.90 23.69
N ILE A 328 -4.50 -8.82 22.90
CA ILE A 328 -5.03 -7.53 23.37
C ILE A 328 -6.51 -7.66 23.81
N PRO A 329 -7.43 -8.28 23.04
CA PRO A 329 -8.81 -8.45 23.48
C PRO A 329 -8.92 -9.27 24.78
N GLN A 330 -8.12 -10.33 24.92
CA GLN A 330 -8.11 -11.14 26.14
C GLN A 330 -7.66 -10.32 27.35
N LEU A 331 -6.60 -9.51 27.21
CA LEU A 331 -6.15 -8.60 28.26
C LEU A 331 -7.20 -7.53 28.60
N GLN A 332 -7.88 -6.96 27.59
CA GLN A 332 -8.97 -6.02 27.79
C GLN A 332 -10.15 -6.65 28.55
N ASN A 333 -10.47 -7.92 28.26
CA ASN A 333 -11.51 -8.68 28.94
C ASN A 333 -11.14 -8.99 30.40
N LEU A 334 -9.90 -9.43 30.67
CA LEU A 334 -9.41 -9.69 32.03
C LEU A 334 -9.48 -8.45 32.93
N LEU A 335 -9.22 -7.27 32.35
CA LEU A 335 -9.31 -5.99 33.05
C LEU A 335 -10.72 -5.38 33.05
N GLU A 336 -11.68 -6.03 32.41
CA GLU A 336 -13.05 -5.57 32.18
C GLU A 336 -13.13 -4.13 31.64
N ILE A 337 -12.28 -3.80 30.66
CA ILE A 337 -12.19 -2.44 30.11
C ILE A 337 -13.50 -2.00 29.47
N GLU A 338 -14.26 -2.93 28.86
CA GLU A 338 -15.56 -2.64 28.26
C GLU A 338 -16.54 -1.93 29.22
N LYS A 339 -16.50 -2.26 30.52
CA LYS A 339 -17.39 -1.71 31.54
C LYS A 339 -16.96 -0.33 32.04
N SER A 340 -15.75 0.11 31.71
CA SER A 340 -15.19 1.38 32.16
C SER A 340 -15.57 2.54 31.23
N THR A 341 -15.67 3.74 31.79
CA THR A 341 -15.99 4.95 31.02
C THR A 341 -14.73 5.66 30.49
N SER A 342 -13.61 5.53 31.19
CA SER A 342 -12.35 6.22 30.91
C SER A 342 -11.15 5.42 31.44
N SER A 343 -9.97 5.66 30.87
CA SER A 343 -8.69 5.19 31.41
C SER A 343 -8.38 5.73 32.82
N GLU A 344 -9.11 6.75 33.28
CA GLU A 344 -9.00 7.36 34.61
C GLU A 344 -9.89 6.70 35.67
N ASP A 345 -10.66 5.67 35.31
CA ASP A 345 -11.48 4.94 36.28
C ASP A 345 -10.59 4.31 37.37
N VAL A 346 -10.80 4.74 38.61
CA VAL A 346 -10.02 4.32 39.79
C VAL A 346 -10.06 2.80 39.99
N LYS A 347 -11.20 2.14 39.73
CA LYS A 347 -11.32 0.68 39.87
C LYS A 347 -10.51 -0.03 38.80
N LEU A 348 -10.57 0.45 37.56
CA LEU A 348 -9.78 -0.08 36.46
C LEU A 348 -8.27 0.08 36.73
N GLN A 349 -7.84 1.28 37.11
CA GLN A 349 -6.43 1.57 37.42
C GLN A 349 -5.90 0.68 38.54
N LYS A 350 -6.65 0.52 39.63
CA LYS A 350 -6.24 -0.35 40.75
C LYS A 350 -6.03 -1.80 40.30
N ARG A 351 -6.95 -2.35 39.48
CA ARG A 351 -6.83 -3.72 38.95
C ARG A 351 -5.65 -3.86 37.99
N ALA A 352 -5.55 -2.95 37.03
CA ALA A 352 -4.49 -2.96 36.02
C ALA A 352 -3.10 -2.79 36.65
N PHE A 353 -2.92 -1.82 37.57
CA PHE A 353 -1.61 -1.57 38.18
C PHE A 353 -1.20 -2.68 39.13
N LYS A 354 -2.16 -3.32 39.82
CA LYS A 354 -1.87 -4.52 40.61
C LYS A 354 -1.24 -5.60 39.73
N MET A 355 -1.90 -5.93 38.61
CA MET A 355 -1.41 -6.95 37.67
C MET A 355 -0.08 -6.55 37.02
N PHE A 356 0.06 -5.29 36.57
CA PHE A 356 1.31 -4.84 35.95
C PHE A 356 2.48 -4.84 36.95
N ARG A 357 2.28 -4.49 38.22
CA ARG A 357 3.33 -4.58 39.24
C ARG A 357 3.74 -6.02 39.56
N GLU A 358 2.80 -6.96 39.50
CA GLU A 358 3.06 -8.37 39.76
C GLU A 358 3.79 -9.05 38.58
N CYS A 359 3.47 -8.64 37.35
CA CYS A 359 3.92 -9.32 36.13
C CYS A 359 5.01 -8.59 35.34
N THR A 360 5.23 -7.28 35.55
CA THR A 360 6.10 -6.46 34.67
C THR A 360 7.04 -5.57 35.48
N ARG A 361 8.09 -5.05 34.83
CA ARG A 361 9.07 -4.12 35.45
C ARG A 361 8.76 -2.64 35.19
N LEU A 362 7.53 -2.32 34.80
CA LEU A 362 7.14 -0.96 34.43
C LEU A 362 7.07 -0.03 35.65
N ASP A 363 7.37 1.26 35.44
CA ASP A 363 7.08 2.31 36.41
C ASP A 363 5.61 2.78 36.31
N GLU A 364 5.16 3.59 37.28
CA GLU A 364 3.76 4.06 37.29
C GLU A 364 3.38 4.92 36.08
N THR A 365 4.32 5.66 35.48
CA THR A 365 4.05 6.48 34.30
C THR A 365 3.89 5.61 33.06
N GLN A 366 4.75 4.60 32.91
CA GLN A 366 4.67 3.61 31.85
C GLN A 366 3.40 2.76 31.97
N MET A 367 3.04 2.32 33.18
CA MET A 367 1.77 1.61 33.43
C MET A 367 0.54 2.44 33.02
N LYS A 368 0.55 3.76 33.30
CA LYS A 368 -0.52 4.68 32.86
C LYS A 368 -0.59 4.75 31.34
N GLU A 369 0.55 4.84 30.66
CA GLU A 369 0.60 4.90 29.20
C GLU A 369 0.14 3.60 28.55
N VAL A 370 0.51 2.44 29.11
CA VAL A 370 0.02 1.13 28.69
C VAL A 370 -1.49 1.03 28.85
N LEU A 371 -2.02 1.41 30.02
CA LEU A 371 -3.46 1.39 30.26
C LEU A 371 -4.22 2.35 29.34
N LYS A 372 -3.66 3.53 29.08
CA LYS A 372 -4.23 4.50 28.14
C LYS A 372 -4.26 3.94 26.73
N ALA A 373 -3.20 3.28 26.27
CA ALA A 373 -3.16 2.63 24.97
C ALA A 373 -4.19 1.48 24.88
N LEU A 374 -4.31 0.65 25.92
CA LEU A 374 -5.30 -0.43 26.00
C LEU A 374 -6.74 0.10 25.95
N CYS A 375 -7.03 1.23 26.60
CA CYS A 375 -8.35 1.87 26.56
C CYS A 375 -8.65 2.53 25.20
N HIS A 376 -7.61 2.87 24.43
CA HIS A 376 -7.74 3.51 23.12
C HIS A 376 -8.01 2.50 22.00
N TRP A 377 -7.54 1.26 22.14
CA TRP A 377 -7.79 0.21 21.17
C TRP A 377 -9.29 -0.11 21.10
N PRO A 378 -9.88 -0.21 19.90
CA PRO A 378 -11.31 -0.43 19.74
C PRO A 378 -11.70 -1.84 20.18
N ILE A 379 -12.73 -1.93 21.01
CA ILE A 379 -13.39 -3.19 21.35
C ILE A 379 -14.64 -3.27 20.47
N VAL A 380 -14.72 -4.28 19.61
CA VAL A 380 -15.81 -4.46 18.65
C VAL A 380 -16.56 -5.74 18.97
N ASN A 381 -17.86 -5.60 19.27
CA ASN A 381 -18.74 -6.73 19.50
C ASN A 381 -19.66 -6.90 18.28
N VAL A 382 -19.83 -8.13 17.82
CA VAL A 382 -20.85 -8.46 16.82
C VAL A 382 -22.19 -8.57 17.54
N ARG A 383 -23.14 -7.70 17.18
CA ARG A 383 -24.49 -7.69 17.75
C ARG A 383 -25.42 -8.69 17.07
N THR A 384 -25.39 -8.71 15.74
CA THR A 384 -26.24 -9.60 14.94
C THR A 384 -25.53 -9.94 13.64
N MET A 385 -25.62 -11.21 13.23
CA MET A 385 -25.33 -11.65 11.87
C MET A 385 -26.62 -12.20 11.26
N GLN A 386 -27.00 -11.71 10.08
CA GLN A 386 -28.27 -12.08 9.46
C GLN A 386 -28.10 -12.28 7.96
N PHE A 387 -28.72 -13.30 7.40
CA PHE A 387 -28.99 -13.34 5.96
C PHE A 387 -30.32 -12.66 5.68
N VAL A 388 -30.31 -11.81 4.66
CA VAL A 388 -31.52 -11.23 4.08
C VAL A 388 -31.68 -11.81 2.68
N ASP A 389 -32.79 -12.51 2.43
CA ASP A 389 -33.10 -13.05 1.12
C ASP A 389 -33.55 -11.95 0.14
N SER A 390 -33.89 -12.35 -1.09
CA SER A 390 -34.35 -11.45 -2.15
C SER A 390 -35.75 -10.88 -1.91
N GLU A 391 -36.59 -11.58 -1.13
CA GLU A 391 -37.94 -11.17 -0.74
C GLU A 391 -37.97 -10.31 0.54
N GLY A 392 -36.82 -10.12 1.18
CA GLY A 392 -36.65 -9.37 2.43
C GLY A 392 -36.85 -10.20 3.70
N GLY A 393 -36.99 -11.52 3.59
CA GLY A 393 -36.97 -12.45 4.71
C GLY A 393 -35.62 -12.42 5.42
N ILE A 394 -35.67 -12.50 6.76
CA ILE A 394 -34.49 -12.39 7.64
C ILE A 394 -34.26 -13.74 8.29
N LEU A 395 -33.04 -14.23 8.18
CA LEU A 395 -32.55 -15.44 8.82
C LEU A 395 -31.42 -15.04 9.77
N ASP A 396 -31.64 -15.18 11.08
CA ASP A 396 -30.61 -14.95 12.08
C ASP A 396 -29.56 -16.07 12.03
N LEU A 397 -28.30 -15.68 12.02
CA LEU A 397 -27.14 -16.56 11.93
C LEU A 397 -26.47 -16.63 13.31
N GLU A 398 -26.39 -17.84 13.86
CA GLU A 398 -25.74 -18.16 15.13
C GLU A 398 -24.77 -19.31 14.90
N GLU A 399 -23.59 -19.32 15.54
CA GLU A 399 -22.55 -20.33 15.29
C GLU A 399 -22.99 -21.77 15.60
N GLU A 400 -23.87 -21.93 16.58
CA GLU A 400 -24.34 -23.24 17.05
C GLU A 400 -25.53 -23.78 16.23
N ARG A 401 -26.15 -22.94 15.39
CA ARG A 401 -27.42 -23.28 14.72
C ARG A 401 -27.23 -23.44 13.21
N GLU A 402 -27.75 -24.55 12.68
CA GLU A 402 -27.82 -24.75 11.23
C GLU A 402 -28.96 -23.90 10.64
N VAL A 403 -28.61 -23.07 9.65
CA VAL A 403 -29.57 -22.21 8.96
C VAL A 403 -29.86 -22.78 7.58
N LYS A 404 -31.16 -22.96 7.29
CA LYS A 404 -31.63 -23.48 6.01
C LYS A 404 -31.59 -22.39 4.95
N VAL A 405 -30.94 -22.69 3.83
CA VAL A 405 -30.80 -21.77 2.69
C VAL A 405 -31.03 -22.52 1.37
N GLN A 406 -31.50 -21.82 0.36
CA GLN A 406 -31.77 -22.43 -0.94
C GLN A 406 -30.51 -22.49 -1.81
N ALA A 407 -30.31 -23.63 -2.48
CA ALA A 407 -29.16 -23.83 -3.36
C ALA A 407 -29.13 -22.84 -4.53
N GLY A 408 -28.00 -22.16 -4.74
CA GLY A 408 -27.80 -21.24 -5.86
C GLY A 408 -28.29 -19.80 -5.65
N ASP A 409 -29.09 -19.56 -4.61
CA ASP A 409 -29.61 -18.24 -4.28
C ASP A 409 -28.53 -17.30 -3.73
N VAL A 410 -28.81 -16.00 -3.84
CA VAL A 410 -27.95 -14.94 -3.32
C VAL A 410 -28.62 -14.32 -2.10
N TYR A 411 -27.94 -14.42 -0.95
CA TYR A 411 -28.36 -13.82 0.30
C TYR A 411 -27.46 -12.64 0.65
N LYS A 412 -28.04 -11.57 1.18
CA LYS A 412 -27.28 -10.43 1.69
C LYS A 412 -26.92 -10.67 3.15
N LEU A 413 -25.65 -10.96 3.43
CA LEU A 413 -25.12 -11.02 4.78
C LEU A 413 -25.03 -9.63 5.39
N ARG A 414 -25.80 -9.40 6.45
CA ARG A 414 -25.79 -8.17 7.25
C ARG A 414 -25.11 -8.47 8.58
N ILE A 415 -24.02 -7.78 8.87
CA ILE A 415 -23.31 -7.87 10.15
C ILE A 415 -23.40 -6.51 10.83
N VAL A 416 -24.02 -6.47 12.01
CA VAL A 416 -24.07 -5.26 12.84
C VAL A 416 -23.00 -5.37 13.90
N MET A 417 -22.03 -4.47 13.83
CA MET A 417 -20.93 -4.36 14.79
C MET A 417 -21.18 -3.15 15.69
N GLU A 418 -20.85 -3.28 16.97
CA GLU A 418 -20.91 -2.18 17.92
C GLU A 418 -19.59 -2.03 18.65
N ARG A 419 -19.10 -0.78 18.70
CA ARG A 419 -17.93 -0.40 19.48
C ARG A 419 -18.34 -0.11 20.92
N VAL A 420 -17.58 -0.67 21.85
CA VAL A 420 -17.83 -0.57 23.30
C VAL A 420 -16.59 -0.10 24.05
N GLY A 421 -16.73 0.15 25.36
CA GLY A 421 -15.66 0.66 26.22
C GLY A 421 -15.33 2.15 26.04
N PRO A 422 -14.19 2.60 26.60
CA PRO A 422 -13.80 4.02 26.64
C PRO A 422 -13.61 4.65 25.26
N ALA A 423 -13.10 3.89 24.28
CA ALA A 423 -12.85 4.36 22.92
C ALA A 423 -14.05 4.22 21.97
N LYS A 424 -15.25 3.90 22.44
CA LYS A 424 -16.42 3.63 21.56
C LYS A 424 -16.75 4.72 20.54
N ASN A 425 -16.52 5.99 20.91
CA ASN A 425 -16.76 7.16 20.05
C ASN A 425 -15.49 7.63 19.33
N ASN A 426 -14.35 7.05 19.64
CA ASN A 426 -13.08 7.40 19.02
C ASN A 426 -12.87 6.55 17.77
N SER A 427 -12.80 7.22 16.61
CA SER A 427 -12.47 6.57 15.34
C SER A 427 -11.00 6.72 14.98
N GLN A 428 -10.19 7.49 15.70
CA GLN A 428 -8.77 7.63 15.42
C GLN A 428 -7.98 6.47 16.03
N MET A 429 -7.03 5.95 15.26
CA MET A 429 -6.15 4.86 15.69
C MET A 429 -4.85 5.40 16.26
N HIS A 430 -4.45 4.88 17.41
CA HIS A 430 -3.14 5.12 18.00
C HIS A 430 -2.10 4.20 17.36
N LEU A 431 -1.35 4.73 16.38
CA LEU A 431 -0.30 4.04 15.64
C LEU A 431 1.01 4.86 15.73
N PRO A 432 1.79 4.73 16.81
CA PRO A 432 2.93 5.62 17.08
C PRO A 432 4.08 5.49 16.07
N GLN A 433 4.17 4.36 15.37
CA GLN A 433 5.20 4.10 14.36
C GLN A 433 4.71 4.42 12.93
N TRP A 434 3.44 4.78 12.76
CA TRP A 434 2.87 5.08 11.45
C TRP A 434 2.89 6.60 11.20
N PRO A 435 3.37 7.07 10.03
CA PRO A 435 3.64 8.49 9.82
C PRO A 435 2.39 9.37 9.60
N LYS A 436 1.22 8.77 9.35
CA LYS A 436 0.00 9.47 8.97
C LYS A 436 -1.15 9.18 9.96
N PRO A 437 -2.06 10.11 10.21
CA PRO A 437 -3.27 9.80 10.97
C PRO A 437 -4.10 8.75 10.21
N LYS A 438 -4.72 7.83 10.94
CA LYS A 438 -5.55 6.76 10.37
C LYS A 438 -6.83 6.60 11.19
N GLN A 439 -7.95 6.45 10.49
CA GLN A 439 -9.21 6.05 11.10
C GLN A 439 -9.29 4.53 11.21
N ALA A 440 -9.97 4.05 12.25
CA ALA A 440 -10.25 2.64 12.45
C ALA A 440 -11.01 2.10 11.24
N GLY A 441 -10.59 0.96 10.69
CA GLY A 441 -11.32 0.26 9.65
C GLY A 441 -11.35 -1.23 9.93
N TRP A 442 -12.40 -1.89 9.44
CA TRP A 442 -12.52 -3.34 9.47
C TRP A 442 -12.67 -3.88 8.07
N ILE A 443 -11.90 -4.91 7.77
CA ILE A 443 -12.00 -5.69 6.53
C ILE A 443 -12.72 -6.96 6.89
N ILE A 444 -13.88 -7.18 6.27
CA ILE A 444 -14.70 -8.36 6.50
C ILE A 444 -14.51 -9.28 5.31
N ILE A 445 -14.14 -10.51 5.58
CA ILE A 445 -13.90 -11.53 4.56
C ILE A 445 -14.81 -12.71 4.85
N VAL A 446 -15.55 -13.15 3.85
CA VAL A 446 -16.36 -14.36 3.91
C VAL A 446 -15.78 -15.36 2.93
N GLY A 447 -15.47 -16.56 3.42
CA GLY A 447 -14.81 -17.58 2.63
C GLY A 447 -15.13 -19.00 3.10
N ARG A 448 -14.50 -19.94 2.44
CA ARG A 448 -14.52 -21.37 2.75
C ARG A 448 -13.08 -21.84 2.91
N GLU A 449 -12.75 -22.30 4.10
CA GLU A 449 -11.38 -22.73 4.42
C GLU A 449 -10.99 -24.00 3.67
N PHE A 450 -11.90 -24.98 3.57
CA PHE A 450 -11.59 -26.30 3.05
C PHE A 450 -11.06 -26.32 1.61
N ASN A 451 -11.39 -25.31 0.81
CA ASN A 451 -10.96 -25.17 -0.59
C ASN A 451 -10.26 -23.83 -0.87
N ASP A 452 -9.81 -23.12 0.18
CA ASP A 452 -9.12 -21.83 0.08
C ASP A 452 -9.86 -20.77 -0.76
N GLN A 453 -11.19 -20.74 -0.66
CA GLN A 453 -12.02 -19.93 -1.55
C GLN A 453 -12.61 -18.73 -0.81
N ILE A 454 -12.25 -17.52 -1.23
CA ILE A 454 -12.97 -16.31 -0.82
C ILE A 454 -14.28 -16.20 -1.62
N LEU A 455 -15.38 -15.90 -0.92
CA LEU A 455 -16.69 -15.69 -1.53
C LEU A 455 -16.96 -14.20 -1.77
N ASN A 456 -16.74 -13.38 -0.74
CA ASN A 456 -16.89 -11.94 -0.84
C ASN A 456 -16.11 -11.22 0.26
N THR A 457 -15.87 -9.93 0.09
CA THR A 457 -15.25 -9.06 1.09
C THR A 457 -15.83 -7.65 1.03
N THR A 458 -15.84 -6.96 2.16
CA THR A 458 -16.20 -5.55 2.23
C THR A 458 -15.36 -4.87 3.29
N THR A 459 -15.22 -3.55 3.17
CA THR A 459 -14.51 -2.73 4.16
C THR A 459 -15.48 -1.79 4.83
N VAL A 460 -15.45 -1.74 6.15
CA VAL A 460 -16.22 -0.81 6.97
C VAL A 460 -15.26 0.20 7.58
N VAL A 461 -15.39 1.46 7.17
CA VAL A 461 -14.62 2.56 7.77
C VAL A 461 -15.30 3.03 9.04
N GLY A 462 -14.51 3.27 10.08
CA GLY A 462 -14.95 3.76 11.37
C GLY A 462 -15.57 5.14 11.26
N SER A 463 -16.84 5.22 11.63
CA SER A 463 -17.59 6.47 11.74
C SER A 463 -17.50 7.05 13.16
N HIS A 464 -18.16 8.18 13.43
CA HIS A 464 -18.44 8.61 14.80
C HIS A 464 -19.55 7.78 15.47
N SER A 465 -20.38 7.09 14.67
CA SER A 465 -21.40 6.17 15.18
C SER A 465 -20.77 4.97 15.87
N THR A 466 -21.22 4.62 17.07
CA THR A 466 -20.77 3.41 17.78
C THR A 466 -21.13 2.14 17.03
N ARG A 467 -22.23 2.17 16.28
CA ARG A 467 -22.70 1.05 15.45
C ARG A 467 -22.31 1.24 14.00
N SER A 468 -21.85 0.15 13.39
CA SER A 468 -21.59 0.05 11.96
C SER A 468 -22.24 -1.21 11.41
N THR A 469 -22.61 -1.18 10.14
CA THR A 469 -23.26 -2.31 9.48
C THR A 469 -22.52 -2.64 8.21
N ALA A 470 -22.03 -3.86 8.14
CA ALA A 470 -21.48 -4.43 6.91
C ALA A 470 -22.57 -5.16 6.14
N LYS A 471 -22.50 -5.08 4.81
CA LYS A 471 -23.40 -5.79 3.91
C LYS A 471 -22.57 -6.43 2.81
N LEU A 472 -22.76 -7.72 2.59
CA LEU A 472 -22.09 -8.50 1.55
C LEU A 472 -23.11 -9.41 0.86
N ASP A 473 -23.04 -9.51 -0.46
CA ASP A 473 -23.87 -10.47 -1.19
C ASP A 473 -23.13 -11.81 -1.27
N ILE A 474 -23.77 -12.88 -0.78
CA ILE A 474 -23.19 -14.22 -0.67
C ILE A 474 -24.02 -15.16 -1.54
N ARG A 475 -23.37 -15.78 -2.53
CA ARG A 475 -23.98 -16.81 -3.37
C ARG A 475 -23.82 -18.19 -2.73
N ILE A 476 -24.95 -18.83 -2.45
CA ILE A 476 -25.00 -20.18 -1.87
C ILE A 476 -24.62 -21.22 -2.93
N PRO A 477 -23.86 -22.27 -2.59
CA PRO A 477 -23.46 -23.27 -3.57
C PRO A 477 -24.68 -24.02 -4.11
N ALA A 478 -24.59 -24.49 -5.36
CA ALA A 478 -25.62 -25.34 -5.95
C ALA A 478 -25.65 -26.76 -5.36
N ALA A 479 -24.54 -27.19 -4.75
CA ALA A 479 -24.45 -28.49 -4.10
C ALA A 479 -25.27 -28.50 -2.80
N LYS A 480 -26.23 -29.42 -2.72
CA LYS A 480 -27.08 -29.60 -1.54
C LYS A 480 -26.30 -30.24 -0.39
N GLY A 481 -26.80 -30.05 0.83
CA GLY A 481 -26.26 -30.63 2.05
C GLY A 481 -25.64 -29.59 2.98
N LYS A 482 -24.79 -30.06 3.90
CA LYS A 482 -24.20 -29.22 4.95
C LYS A 482 -22.95 -28.51 4.43
N HIS A 483 -22.90 -27.20 4.63
CA HIS A 483 -21.75 -26.34 4.29
C HIS A 483 -21.35 -25.48 5.48
N SER A 484 -20.07 -25.15 5.59
CA SER A 484 -19.56 -24.17 6.54
C SER A 484 -19.03 -22.94 5.80
N LEU A 485 -19.34 -21.75 6.33
CA LEU A 485 -18.75 -20.48 5.91
C LEU A 485 -17.97 -19.88 7.07
N SER A 486 -16.76 -19.41 6.79
CA SER A 486 -15.95 -18.68 7.76
C SER A 486 -16.10 -17.17 7.48
N VAL A 487 -16.42 -16.41 8.53
CA VAL A 487 -16.53 -14.96 8.50
C VAL A 487 -15.41 -14.38 9.37
N TYR A 488 -14.48 -13.70 8.72
CA TYR A 488 -13.38 -13.01 9.39
C TYR A 488 -13.69 -11.52 9.47
N ILE A 489 -13.55 -10.94 10.66
CA ILE A 489 -13.62 -9.50 10.90
C ILE A 489 -12.23 -9.06 11.33
N LEU A 490 -11.50 -8.50 10.38
CA LEU A 490 -10.10 -8.14 10.56
C LEU A 490 -9.96 -6.63 10.75
N SER A 491 -9.07 -6.22 11.64
CA SER A 491 -8.65 -4.82 11.69
C SER A 491 -7.81 -4.49 10.45
N ASP A 492 -7.96 -3.28 9.93
CA ASP A 492 -7.14 -2.84 8.82
C ASP A 492 -5.74 -2.35 9.24
N CYS A 493 -5.43 -2.30 10.54
CA CYS A 493 -4.15 -1.80 11.06
C CYS A 493 -3.62 -2.45 12.34
N TYR A 494 -4.47 -2.96 13.22
CA TYR A 494 -4.03 -3.58 14.47
C TYR A 494 -3.88 -5.09 14.32
N LEU A 495 -2.79 -5.61 14.88
CA LEU A 495 -2.56 -7.04 15.02
C LEU A 495 -3.30 -7.58 16.25
N GLY A 496 -3.90 -8.77 16.14
CA GLY A 496 -4.37 -9.55 17.27
C GLY A 496 -5.72 -9.11 17.88
N ILE A 497 -6.50 -8.28 17.18
CA ILE A 497 -7.91 -7.99 17.52
C ILE A 497 -8.91 -8.60 16.53
N ASP A 498 -8.40 -9.45 15.65
CA ASP A 498 -9.15 -10.10 14.59
C ASP A 498 -10.11 -11.14 15.18
N GLN A 499 -11.28 -11.28 14.57
CA GLN A 499 -12.31 -12.20 15.01
C GLN A 499 -12.69 -13.13 13.87
N GLU A 500 -13.00 -14.36 14.22
CA GLU A 500 -13.43 -15.40 13.30
C GLU A 500 -14.72 -16.01 13.81
N TYR A 501 -15.67 -16.20 12.90
CA TYR A 501 -16.95 -16.83 13.17
C TYR A 501 -17.21 -17.93 12.14
N THR A 502 -17.68 -19.09 12.60
CA THR A 502 -18.06 -20.19 11.72
C THR A 502 -19.58 -20.33 11.63
N LEU A 503 -20.13 -20.16 10.43
CA LEU A 503 -21.55 -20.28 10.15
C LEU A 503 -21.85 -21.62 9.50
N ARG A 504 -22.85 -22.34 10.03
CA ARG A 504 -23.28 -23.65 9.53
C ARG A 504 -24.56 -23.53 8.71
N LEU A 505 -24.51 -23.96 7.45
CA LEU A 505 -25.61 -23.86 6.50
C LEU A 505 -26.10 -25.25 6.09
N ASP A 506 -27.43 -25.40 6.03
CA ASP A 506 -28.11 -26.55 5.45
C ASP A 506 -28.73 -26.14 4.11
N VAL A 507 -28.10 -26.56 3.01
CA VAL A 507 -28.46 -26.16 1.65
C VAL A 507 -29.48 -27.14 1.09
N SER A 508 -30.73 -26.70 0.94
CA SER A 508 -31.88 -27.51 0.52
C SER A 508 -32.07 -27.60 -0.99
#